data_AF-A0A6I4NZ06-F1
#
_entry.id   AF-A0A6I4NZ06-F1
#
_cell.length_a   1.000
_cell.length_b   1.000
_cell.length_c   1.000
_cell.angle_alpha   90.00
_cell.angle_beta   90.00
_cell.angle_gamma   90.00
#
_symmetry.space_group_name_H-M   'P 1'
#
loop_
_entity.id
_entity.type
_entity.pdbx_description
1 polymer ?
#
loop_
_entity_poly.entity_id
_entity_poly.type
_entity_poly.pdbx_seq_one_letter_code
_entity_poly.pdbx_strand_id
1 'polypeptide(L)'
;MAWSTRELAELAGTTVNTVRHYHQVGLLAEPERRVNGYKQYGVPDLVRLLRIRRLVDLGIPLARIAEVVDGGDRGGDALRELDAELAATIERLRRVREDIAAIRRERAPADAPAGFAESAGTMSEADRSILHIYGRLYDDEAMTDLRQMVTEDPPELRDAIDGLPADADEETRQHLAEAMVPSMVELLRTYPWLRDPTQHTARNARSVQQTLVEAVVELYNPAQLDVFARTSALALERIRRDDEADG
;
A
#
# COMPACT_ATOMS: atom_id res chain seq x y z
N MET A 1 -1.73 -36.32 41.51
CA MET A 1 -1.48 -35.08 42.26
C MET A 1 -2.54 -34.06 41.88
N ALA A 2 -2.94 -33.20 42.81
CA ALA A 2 -3.95 -32.16 42.57
C ALA A 2 -3.39 -30.80 42.99
N TRP A 3 -3.61 -29.78 42.16
CA TRP A 3 -3.12 -28.42 42.38
C TRP A 3 -4.27 -27.48 42.75
N SER A 4 -3.97 -26.47 43.57
CA SER A 4 -4.81 -25.29 43.74
C SER A 4 -4.78 -24.40 42.48
N THR A 5 -5.71 -23.45 42.35
CA THR A 5 -5.68 -22.47 41.25
C THR A 5 -4.37 -21.69 41.20
N ARG A 6 -3.76 -21.41 42.35
CA ARG A 6 -2.50 -20.67 42.45
C ARG A 6 -1.33 -21.48 41.90
N GLU A 7 -1.18 -22.72 42.35
CA GLU A 7 -0.13 -23.63 41.88
C GLU A 7 -0.31 -23.96 40.39
N LEU A 8 -1.56 -24.13 39.93
CA LEU A 8 -1.85 -24.33 38.51
C LEU A 8 -1.40 -23.12 37.67
N ALA A 9 -1.75 -21.91 38.12
CA ALA A 9 -1.36 -20.68 37.42
C ALA A 9 0.16 -20.52 37.37
N GLU A 10 0.85 -20.80 38.49
CA GLU A 10 2.30 -20.75 38.58
C GLU A 10 2.98 -21.76 37.63
N LEU A 11 2.52 -23.02 37.63
CA LEU A 11 3.02 -24.06 36.73
C LEU A 11 2.80 -23.72 35.25
N ALA A 12 1.69 -23.05 34.93
CA ALA A 12 1.37 -22.63 33.58
C ALA A 12 1.96 -21.26 33.18
N GLY A 13 2.77 -20.65 34.05
CA GLY A 13 3.39 -19.34 33.80
C GLY A 13 2.34 -18.23 33.57
N THR A 14 1.24 -18.25 34.31
CA THR A 14 0.13 -17.31 34.17
C THR A 14 -0.39 -16.81 35.52
N THR A 15 -1.42 -15.96 35.50
CA THR A 15 -1.98 -15.40 36.73
C THR A 15 -3.27 -16.12 37.13
N VAL A 16 -3.58 -16.10 38.44
CA VAL A 16 -4.88 -16.60 38.95
C VAL A 16 -6.06 -15.88 38.27
N ASN A 17 -5.91 -14.59 37.96
CA ASN A 17 -6.93 -13.84 37.24
C ASN A 17 -7.12 -14.35 35.80
N THR A 18 -6.03 -14.73 35.11
CA THR A 18 -6.11 -15.35 33.78
C THR A 18 -6.83 -16.70 33.84
N VAL A 19 -6.53 -17.54 34.84
CA VAL A 19 -7.24 -18.81 35.03
C VAL A 19 -8.74 -18.58 35.29
N ARG A 20 -9.09 -17.60 36.14
CA ARG A 20 -10.49 -17.20 36.36
C ARG A 20 -11.15 -16.71 35.09
N HIS A 21 -10.46 -15.89 34.29
CA HIS A 21 -10.98 -15.41 33.03
C HIS A 21 -11.26 -16.56 32.07
N TYR A 22 -10.36 -17.54 31.95
CA TYR A 22 -10.58 -18.72 31.11
C TYR A 22 -11.75 -19.59 31.58
N HIS A 23 -12.03 -19.65 32.87
CA HIS A 23 -13.28 -20.23 33.36
C HIS A 23 -14.51 -19.43 32.90
N GLN A 24 -14.48 -18.11 33.05
CA GLN A 24 -15.60 -17.23 32.68
C GLN A 24 -15.92 -17.32 31.19
N VAL A 25 -14.91 -17.41 30.32
CA VAL A 25 -15.10 -17.53 28.87
C VAL A 25 -15.24 -18.99 28.40
N GLY A 26 -15.33 -19.96 29.32
CA GLY A 26 -15.56 -21.37 29.01
C GLY A 26 -14.37 -22.12 28.42
N LEU A 27 -13.19 -21.49 28.34
CA LEU A 27 -11.97 -22.13 27.83
C LEU A 27 -11.39 -23.15 28.79
N LEU A 28 -11.60 -23.02 30.10
CA LEU A 28 -11.16 -24.00 31.11
C LEU A 28 -12.37 -24.39 31.98
N ALA A 29 -12.62 -25.68 32.18
CA ALA A 29 -13.71 -26.13 33.04
C ALA A 29 -13.41 -25.81 34.51
N GLU A 30 -14.41 -25.37 35.28
CA GLU A 30 -14.23 -25.25 36.73
C GLU A 30 -14.18 -26.64 37.37
N PRO A 31 -13.13 -26.98 38.15
CA PRO A 31 -13.05 -28.28 38.80
C PRO A 31 -14.03 -28.38 39.97
N GLU A 32 -14.36 -29.62 40.33
CA GLU A 32 -15.19 -29.91 41.49
C GLU A 32 -14.60 -29.31 42.77
N ARG A 33 -15.48 -28.73 43.61
CA ARG A 33 -15.10 -28.26 44.94
C ARG A 33 -15.02 -29.47 45.88
N ARG A 34 -13.87 -29.64 46.56
CA ARG A 34 -13.79 -30.62 47.65
C ARG A 34 -14.61 -30.18 48.86
N VAL A 35 -14.86 -31.13 49.76
CA VAL A 35 -15.58 -30.94 51.05
C VAL A 35 -14.96 -29.80 51.90
N ASN A 36 -13.67 -29.51 51.73
CA ASN A 36 -12.96 -28.40 52.37
C ASN A 36 -13.07 -27.05 51.64
N GLY A 37 -13.86 -26.96 50.57
CA GLY A 37 -14.13 -25.73 49.81
C GLY A 37 -13.12 -25.39 48.71
N TYR A 38 -11.99 -26.10 48.60
CA TYR A 38 -10.94 -25.77 47.64
C TYR A 38 -11.12 -26.49 46.28
N LYS A 39 -10.87 -25.75 45.19
CA LYS A 39 -10.79 -26.25 43.81
C LYS A 39 -9.55 -27.13 43.64
N GLN A 40 -9.68 -28.27 42.96
CA GLN A 40 -8.56 -29.17 42.68
C GLN A 40 -8.42 -29.46 41.18
N TYR A 41 -7.28 -29.06 40.63
CA TYR A 41 -6.94 -29.29 39.22
C TYR A 41 -6.01 -30.48 39.08
N GLY A 42 -6.28 -31.32 38.08
CA GLY A 42 -5.45 -32.46 37.70
C GLY A 42 -4.52 -32.15 36.54
N VAL A 43 -3.80 -33.18 36.11
CA VAL A 43 -2.93 -33.14 34.93
C VAL A 43 -3.68 -32.69 33.66
N PRO A 44 -4.93 -33.15 33.38
CA PRO A 44 -5.66 -32.68 32.20
C PRO A 44 -5.90 -31.17 32.18
N ASP A 45 -6.18 -30.57 33.33
CA ASP A 45 -6.40 -29.13 33.45
C ASP A 45 -5.13 -28.33 33.17
N LEU A 46 -3.99 -28.80 33.69
CA LEU A 46 -2.68 -28.20 33.41
C LEU A 46 -2.33 -28.29 31.93
N VAL A 47 -2.50 -29.45 31.30
CA VAL A 47 -2.24 -29.63 29.87
C VAL A 47 -3.14 -28.73 29.04
N ARG A 48 -4.44 -28.63 29.38
CA ARG A 48 -5.38 -27.73 28.70
C ARG A 48 -4.95 -26.27 28.86
N LEU A 49 -4.62 -25.83 30.07
CA LEU A 49 -4.17 -24.46 30.33
C LEU A 49 -2.88 -24.13 29.57
N LEU A 50 -1.91 -25.03 29.53
CA LEU A 50 -0.67 -24.87 28.75
C LEU A 50 -0.93 -24.75 27.25
N ARG A 51 -1.85 -25.55 26.70
CA ARG A 51 -2.27 -25.45 25.29
C ARG A 51 -2.93 -24.11 24.99
N ILE A 52 -3.86 -23.67 25.83
CA ILE A 52 -4.50 -22.35 25.70
C ILE A 52 -3.45 -21.25 25.72
N ARG A 53 -2.53 -21.26 26.70
CA ARG A 53 -1.45 -20.28 26.80
C ARG A 53 -0.56 -20.26 25.56
N ARG A 54 -0.19 -21.42 25.02
CA ARG A 54 0.61 -21.50 23.79
C ARG A 54 -0.08 -20.81 22.60
N LEU A 55 -1.39 -21.01 22.44
CA LEU A 55 -2.14 -20.38 21.33
C LEU A 55 -2.29 -18.87 21.53
N VAL A 56 -2.51 -18.42 22.76
CA VAL A 56 -2.48 -16.98 23.10
C VAL A 56 -1.12 -16.38 22.79
N ASP A 57 -0.03 -17.04 23.15
CA ASP A 57 1.33 -16.54 22.92
C ASP A 57 1.70 -16.51 21.43
N LEU A 58 1.04 -17.34 20.60
CA LEU A 58 1.14 -17.26 19.14
C LEU A 58 0.33 -16.09 18.54
N GLY A 59 -0.57 -15.47 19.32
CA GLY A 59 -1.41 -14.37 18.86
C GLY A 59 -2.82 -14.78 18.44
N ILE A 60 -3.23 -16.03 18.69
CA ILE A 60 -4.60 -16.47 18.37
C ILE A 60 -5.59 -15.79 19.34
N PRO A 61 -6.62 -15.09 18.83
CA PRO A 61 -7.64 -14.47 19.67
C PRO A 61 -8.36 -15.50 20.55
N LEU A 62 -8.60 -15.17 21.83
CA LEU A 62 -9.28 -16.07 22.79
C LEU A 62 -10.59 -16.67 22.26
N ALA A 63 -11.36 -15.90 21.48
CA ALA A 63 -12.62 -16.34 20.89
C ALA A 63 -12.46 -17.54 19.94
N ARG A 64 -11.28 -17.72 19.33
CA ARG A 64 -10.98 -18.82 18.39
C ARG A 64 -10.28 -20.00 19.07
N ILE A 65 -9.76 -19.82 20.28
CA ILE A 65 -8.95 -20.85 20.95
C ILE A 65 -9.75 -22.12 21.24
N ALA A 66 -11.04 -22.01 21.57
CA ALA A 66 -11.89 -23.19 21.78
C ALA A 66 -11.92 -24.07 20.51
N GLU A 67 -12.06 -23.45 19.34
CA GLU A 67 -12.07 -24.15 18.05
C GLU A 67 -10.73 -24.83 17.76
N VAL A 68 -9.61 -24.24 18.17
CA VAL A 68 -8.27 -24.80 17.92
C VAL A 68 -7.91 -25.90 18.91
N VAL A 69 -8.27 -25.74 20.19
CA VAL A 69 -7.97 -26.73 21.23
C VAL A 69 -8.88 -27.95 21.12
N ASP A 70 -10.16 -27.73 20.75
CA ASP A 70 -11.19 -28.77 20.75
C ASP A 70 -11.56 -29.29 19.35
N GLY A 71 -11.13 -28.61 18.27
CA GLY A 71 -11.64 -28.83 16.91
C GLY A 71 -10.82 -29.72 15.96
N GLY A 72 -9.78 -30.42 16.43
CA GLY A 72 -9.00 -31.34 15.58
C GLY A 72 -8.40 -30.64 14.35
N ASP A 73 -8.75 -31.08 13.14
CA ASP A 73 -8.29 -30.51 11.86
C ASP A 73 -8.57 -29.00 11.72
N ARG A 74 -9.67 -28.50 12.33
CA ARG A 74 -10.01 -27.05 12.33
C ARG A 74 -8.96 -26.20 13.05
N GLY A 75 -8.18 -26.79 13.95
CA GLY A 75 -7.06 -26.11 14.60
C GLY A 75 -5.90 -25.83 13.65
N GLY A 76 -5.72 -26.67 12.62
CA GLY A 76 -4.76 -26.42 11.55
C GLY A 76 -5.15 -25.22 10.69
N ASP A 77 -6.45 -24.99 10.47
CA ASP A 77 -6.95 -23.88 9.66
C ASP A 77 -6.65 -22.53 10.29
N ALA A 78 -6.95 -22.37 11.59
CA ALA A 78 -6.67 -21.12 12.31
C ALA A 78 -5.18 -20.76 12.35
N LEU A 79 -4.29 -21.76 12.43
CA LEU A 79 -2.85 -21.53 12.39
C LEU A 79 -2.38 -21.12 10.99
N ARG A 80 -2.96 -21.70 9.93
CA ARG A 80 -2.66 -21.31 8.54
C ARG A 80 -3.15 -19.90 8.22
N GLU A 81 -4.34 -19.53 8.70
CA GLU A 81 -4.88 -18.17 8.58
C GLU A 81 -3.94 -17.16 9.25
N LEU A 82 -3.53 -17.42 10.49
CA LEU A 82 -2.59 -16.55 11.22
C LEU A 82 -1.23 -16.45 10.52
N ASP A 83 -0.67 -17.56 10.03
CA ASP A 83 0.60 -17.57 9.31
C ASP A 83 0.51 -16.73 8.02
N ALA A 84 -0.59 -16.84 7.27
CA ALA A 84 -0.83 -16.02 6.08
C ALA A 84 -0.94 -14.52 6.40
N GLU A 85 -1.66 -14.15 7.48
CA GLU A 85 -1.75 -12.77 7.95
C GLU A 85 -0.38 -12.20 8.38
N LEU A 86 0.42 -13.01 9.09
CA LEU A 86 1.77 -12.65 9.48
C LEU A 86 2.69 -12.49 8.28
N ALA A 87 2.62 -13.40 7.30
CA ALA A 87 3.38 -13.30 6.07
C ALA A 87 3.04 -12.02 5.30
N ALA A 88 1.75 -11.71 5.14
CA ALA A 88 1.29 -10.46 4.51
C ALA A 88 1.77 -9.21 5.27
N THR A 89 1.74 -9.26 6.60
CA THR A 89 2.22 -8.16 7.46
C THR A 89 3.73 -7.97 7.33
N ILE A 90 4.51 -9.05 7.35
CA ILE A 90 5.97 -9.02 7.18
C ILE A 90 6.31 -8.42 5.81
N GLU A 91 5.61 -8.84 4.76
CA GLU A 91 5.84 -8.35 3.42
C GLU A 91 5.54 -6.85 3.29
N ARG A 92 4.41 -6.39 3.86
CA ARG A 92 4.11 -4.96 3.95
C ARG A 92 5.20 -4.19 4.70
N LEU A 93 5.68 -4.70 5.84
CA LEU A 93 6.73 -4.05 6.62
C LEU A 93 8.08 -4.02 5.90
N ARG A 94 8.39 -5.04 5.09
CA ARG A 94 9.59 -5.04 4.23
C ARG A 94 9.53 -3.91 3.20
N ARG A 95 8.43 -3.79 2.47
CA ARG A 95 8.23 -2.69 1.48
C ARG A 95 8.37 -1.31 2.12
N VAL A 96 7.72 -1.09 3.27
CA VAL A 96 7.85 0.18 4.02
C VAL A 96 9.30 0.46 4.40
N ARG A 97 10.08 -0.56 4.79
CA ARG A 97 11.50 -0.36 5.12
C ARG A 97 12.34 -0.06 3.88
N GLU A 98 12.03 -0.67 2.74
CA GLU A 98 12.69 -0.40 1.46
C GLU A 98 12.42 1.04 1.01
N ASP A 99 11.17 1.50 1.08
CA ASP A 99 10.79 2.88 0.77
C ASP A 99 11.54 3.89 1.66
N ILE A 100 11.55 3.66 2.98
CA ILE A 100 12.30 4.51 3.92
C ILE A 100 13.80 4.50 3.60
N ALA A 101 14.36 3.34 3.24
CA ALA A 101 15.76 3.24 2.87
C ALA A 101 16.07 4.02 1.58
N ALA A 102 15.18 3.96 0.59
CA ALA A 102 15.30 4.73 -0.65
C ALA A 102 15.25 6.24 -0.38
N ILE A 103 14.24 6.73 0.35
CA ILE A 103 14.12 8.15 0.74
C ILE A 103 15.40 8.63 1.44
N ARG A 104 15.93 7.85 2.39
CA ARG A 104 17.15 8.23 3.12
C ARG A 104 18.40 8.21 2.24
N ARG A 105 18.52 7.23 1.34
CA ARG A 105 19.66 7.08 0.42
C ARG A 105 19.74 8.25 -0.55
N GLU A 106 18.62 8.59 -1.16
CA GLU A 106 18.52 9.69 -2.15
C GLU A 106 18.38 11.08 -1.50
N ARG A 107 18.26 11.14 -0.17
CA ARG A 107 17.97 12.38 0.58
C ARG A 107 16.70 13.07 0.05
N ALA A 108 15.74 12.26 -0.37
CA ALA A 108 14.48 12.72 -0.91
C ALA A 108 13.61 13.39 0.17
N PRO A 109 12.63 14.21 -0.23
CA PRO A 109 11.56 14.66 0.67
C PRO A 109 10.86 13.49 1.37
N ALA A 110 10.40 13.71 2.61
CA ALA A 110 9.74 12.67 3.40
C ALA A 110 8.39 12.21 2.82
N ASP A 111 7.80 13.05 1.97
CA ASP A 111 6.56 12.84 1.23
C ASP A 111 6.82 12.43 -0.24
N ALA A 112 8.03 11.97 -0.57
CA ALA A 112 8.33 11.46 -1.91
C ALA A 112 7.33 10.35 -2.31
N PRO A 113 6.77 10.39 -3.53
CA PRO A 113 5.93 9.32 -4.03
C PRO A 113 6.65 7.97 -4.02
N ALA A 114 5.92 6.89 -3.73
CA ALA A 114 6.50 5.55 -3.60
C ALA A 114 7.22 5.13 -4.90
N GLY A 115 8.49 4.74 -4.79
CA GLY A 115 9.34 4.40 -5.93
C GLY A 115 9.95 5.59 -6.68
N PHE A 116 9.64 6.85 -6.32
CA PHE A 116 10.19 8.05 -6.98
C PHE A 116 11.25 8.77 -6.15
N ALA A 117 11.82 8.12 -5.14
CA ALA A 117 12.79 8.75 -4.23
C ALA A 117 13.99 9.39 -4.95
N GLU A 118 14.44 8.81 -6.05
CA GLU A 118 15.58 9.33 -6.84
C GLU A 118 15.25 10.69 -7.49
N SER A 119 14.08 10.81 -8.10
CA SER A 119 13.69 12.03 -8.84
C SER A 119 12.98 13.06 -7.97
N ALA A 120 12.41 12.65 -6.84
CA ALA A 120 11.57 13.48 -5.98
C ALA A 120 12.25 14.76 -5.46
N GLY A 121 13.59 14.77 -5.34
CA GLY A 121 14.32 15.97 -4.93
C GLY A 121 14.33 17.10 -5.97
N THR A 122 14.02 16.78 -7.23
CA THR A 122 14.00 17.72 -8.36
C THR A 122 12.61 18.06 -8.86
N MET A 123 11.57 17.47 -8.27
CA MET A 123 10.18 17.67 -8.66
C MET A 123 9.55 18.87 -7.96
N SER A 124 8.64 19.56 -8.66
CA SER A 124 7.72 20.50 -8.03
C SER A 124 6.77 19.80 -7.03
N GLU A 125 6.10 20.60 -6.19
CA GLU A 125 5.05 20.08 -5.30
C GLU A 125 3.85 19.53 -6.10
N ALA A 126 3.52 20.16 -7.23
CA ALA A 126 2.47 19.71 -8.14
C ALA A 126 2.78 18.31 -8.70
N ASP A 127 4.02 18.10 -9.19
CA ASP A 127 4.45 16.82 -9.74
C ASP A 127 4.46 15.69 -8.69
N ARG A 128 4.93 15.98 -7.48
CA ARG A 128 4.85 14.99 -6.38
C ARG A 128 3.38 14.67 -6.04
N SER A 129 2.52 15.68 -6.02
CA SER A 129 1.10 15.51 -5.71
C SER A 129 0.36 14.70 -6.76
N ILE A 130 0.58 14.95 -8.05
CA ILE A 130 -0.09 14.19 -9.11
C ILE A 130 0.38 12.72 -9.12
N LEU A 131 1.65 12.45 -8.81
CA LEU A 131 2.17 11.09 -8.71
C LEU A 131 1.58 10.29 -7.53
N HIS A 132 1.27 10.95 -6.40
CA HIS A 132 0.52 10.31 -5.32
C HIS A 132 -0.89 9.91 -5.76
N ILE A 133 -1.54 10.75 -6.56
CA ILE A 133 -2.86 10.46 -7.12
C ILE A 133 -2.75 9.31 -8.12
N TYR A 134 -1.76 9.32 -9.02
CA TYR A 134 -1.51 8.23 -9.97
C TYR A 134 -1.27 6.90 -9.26
N GLY A 135 -0.42 6.87 -8.22
CA GLY A 135 -0.15 5.66 -7.44
C GLY A 135 -1.38 5.08 -6.72
N ARG A 136 -2.46 5.85 -6.59
CA ARG A 136 -3.74 5.36 -6.06
C ARG A 136 -4.70 4.84 -7.12
N LEU A 137 -4.56 5.32 -8.35
CA LEU A 137 -5.53 5.11 -9.43
C LEU A 137 -5.06 4.05 -10.44
N TYR A 138 -3.76 3.93 -10.64
CA TYR A 138 -3.13 2.99 -11.56
C TYR A 138 -2.51 1.80 -10.85
N ASP A 139 -2.34 0.71 -11.59
CA ASP A 139 -1.66 -0.50 -11.12
C ASP A 139 -0.13 -0.38 -11.10
N ASP A 140 0.54 -1.40 -10.57
CA ASP A 140 1.99 -1.42 -10.42
C ASP A 140 2.76 -1.40 -11.76
N GLU A 141 2.13 -1.86 -12.85
CA GLU A 141 2.73 -1.89 -14.19
C GLU A 141 2.79 -0.46 -14.76
N ALA A 142 1.67 0.25 -14.79
CA ALA A 142 1.64 1.66 -15.19
C ALA A 142 2.50 2.54 -14.29
N MET A 143 2.56 2.26 -12.98
CA MET A 143 3.46 3.00 -12.08
C MET A 143 4.94 2.69 -12.32
N THR A 144 5.27 1.53 -12.90
CA THR A 144 6.63 1.21 -13.33
C THR A 144 7.01 2.02 -14.56
N ASP A 145 6.12 2.09 -15.55
CA ASP A 145 6.30 2.92 -16.73
C ASP A 145 6.44 4.40 -16.35
N LEU A 146 5.58 4.92 -15.48
CA LEU A 146 5.64 6.31 -15.02
C LEU A 146 6.98 6.65 -14.34
N ARG A 147 7.57 5.71 -13.58
CA ARG A 147 8.92 5.91 -13.01
C ARG A 147 9.97 6.04 -14.11
N GLN A 148 9.89 5.21 -15.15
CA GLN A 148 10.80 5.28 -16.26
C GLN A 148 10.65 6.60 -17.02
N MET A 149 9.41 7.02 -17.33
CA MET A 149 9.12 8.29 -17.99
C MET A 149 9.73 9.48 -17.24
N VAL A 150 9.53 9.53 -15.91
CA VAL A 150 10.07 10.60 -15.06
C VAL A 150 11.60 10.63 -15.07
N THR A 151 12.25 9.47 -15.11
CA THR A 151 13.72 9.38 -15.14
C THR A 151 14.29 9.78 -16.51
N GLU A 152 13.55 9.56 -17.59
CA GLU A 152 13.95 9.87 -18.96
C GLU A 152 13.60 11.30 -19.39
N ASP A 153 12.73 11.99 -18.64
CA ASP A 153 12.29 13.36 -18.96
C ASP A 153 13.45 14.37 -18.86
N PRO A 154 13.76 15.13 -19.93
CA PRO A 154 14.85 16.11 -19.91
C PRO A 154 14.64 17.19 -18.83
N PRO A 155 15.59 17.38 -17.89
CA PRO A 155 15.45 18.35 -16.81
C PRO A 155 15.15 19.76 -17.31
N GLU A 156 15.70 20.16 -18.46
CA GLU A 156 15.50 21.50 -19.01
C GLU A 156 14.05 21.78 -19.42
N LEU A 157 13.35 20.76 -19.94
CA LEU A 157 11.94 20.89 -20.34
C LEU A 157 11.02 20.87 -19.12
N ARG A 158 11.29 19.98 -18.16
CA ARG A 158 10.57 19.93 -16.89
C ARG A 158 10.69 21.25 -16.12
N ASP A 159 11.92 21.73 -15.93
CA ASP A 159 12.18 22.97 -15.17
C ASP A 159 11.56 24.19 -15.89
N ALA A 160 11.50 24.19 -17.23
CA ALA A 160 10.82 25.22 -18.01
C ALA A 160 9.30 25.21 -17.81
N ILE A 161 8.66 24.04 -17.70
CA ILE A 161 7.24 23.90 -17.38
C ILE A 161 6.96 24.32 -15.95
N ASP A 162 7.73 23.82 -14.98
CA ASP A 162 7.56 24.14 -13.55
C ASP A 162 7.72 25.63 -13.27
N GLY A 163 8.63 26.29 -13.99
CA GLY A 163 8.90 27.73 -13.87
C GLY A 163 7.97 28.63 -14.69
N LEU A 164 7.04 28.08 -15.48
CA LEU A 164 6.19 28.86 -16.38
C LEU A 164 5.17 29.70 -15.60
N PRO A 165 5.20 31.04 -15.68
CA PRO A 165 4.26 31.88 -14.94
C PRO A 165 2.84 31.76 -15.51
N ALA A 166 1.84 31.91 -14.64
CA ALA A 166 0.42 31.77 -15.01
C ALA A 166 -0.04 32.75 -16.10
N ASP A 167 0.64 33.88 -16.24
CA ASP A 167 0.40 34.95 -17.21
C ASP A 167 1.42 34.98 -18.37
N ALA A 168 2.19 33.90 -18.56
CA ALA A 168 3.12 33.76 -19.69
C ALA A 168 2.41 34.07 -21.01
N ASP A 169 3.09 34.73 -21.94
CA ASP A 169 2.50 35.11 -23.23
C ASP A 169 2.29 33.90 -24.18
N GLU A 170 1.51 34.14 -25.23
CA GLU A 170 1.18 33.12 -26.23
C GLU A 170 2.43 32.56 -26.93
N GLU A 171 3.42 33.41 -27.22
CA GLU A 171 4.64 33.02 -27.92
C GLU A 171 5.46 32.04 -27.07
N THR A 172 5.62 32.34 -25.78
CA THR A 172 6.32 31.50 -24.81
C THR A 172 5.63 30.14 -24.66
N ARG A 173 4.30 30.14 -24.47
CA ARG A 173 3.53 28.89 -24.33
C ARG A 173 3.62 28.05 -25.61
N GLN A 174 3.48 28.66 -26.78
CA GLN A 174 3.57 27.95 -28.05
C GLN A 174 4.96 27.35 -28.28
N HIS A 175 6.02 28.12 -28.03
CA HIS A 175 7.39 27.65 -28.20
C HIS A 175 7.69 26.45 -27.29
N LEU A 176 7.30 26.54 -26.01
CA LEU A 176 7.50 25.44 -25.06
C LEU A 176 6.68 24.21 -25.46
N ALA A 177 5.43 24.39 -25.91
CA ALA A 177 4.60 23.29 -26.36
C ALA A 177 5.23 22.53 -27.53
N GLU A 178 5.75 23.25 -28.54
CA GLU A 178 6.45 22.70 -29.71
C GLU A 178 7.73 21.96 -29.33
N ALA A 179 8.50 22.52 -28.39
CA ALA A 179 9.73 21.91 -27.90
C ALA A 179 9.49 20.55 -27.22
N MET A 180 8.33 20.36 -26.59
CA MET A 180 7.95 19.10 -25.95
C MET A 180 7.37 18.05 -26.91
N VAL A 181 6.95 18.44 -28.13
CA VAL A 181 6.28 17.51 -29.07
C VAL A 181 7.12 16.27 -29.37
N PRO A 182 8.44 16.34 -29.68
CA PRO A 182 9.23 15.16 -29.98
C PRO A 182 9.22 14.14 -28.84
N SER A 183 9.42 14.61 -27.60
CA SER A 183 9.38 13.76 -26.41
C SER A 183 8.00 13.16 -26.18
N MET A 184 6.94 13.95 -26.35
CA MET A 184 5.55 13.45 -26.22
C MET A 184 5.21 12.41 -27.29
N VAL A 185 5.65 12.60 -28.55
CA VAL A 185 5.45 11.61 -29.62
C VAL A 185 6.14 10.29 -29.27
N GLU A 186 7.37 10.35 -28.78
CA GLU A 186 8.11 9.16 -28.36
C GLU A 186 7.41 8.45 -27.20
N LEU A 187 7.01 9.19 -26.16
CA LEU A 187 6.25 8.64 -25.03
C LEU A 187 4.96 7.96 -25.47
N LEU A 188 4.17 8.60 -26.32
CA LEU A 188 2.91 8.04 -26.83
C LEU A 188 3.10 6.83 -27.77
N ARG A 189 4.31 6.60 -28.30
CA ARG A 189 4.67 5.42 -29.08
C ARG A 189 5.15 4.28 -28.16
N THR A 190 6.01 4.62 -27.20
CA THR A 190 6.60 3.67 -26.25
C THR A 190 5.57 3.15 -25.25
N TYR A 191 4.62 3.99 -24.83
CA TYR A 191 3.60 3.66 -23.84
C TYR A 191 2.19 3.88 -24.40
N PRO A 192 1.66 2.91 -25.19
CA PRO A 192 0.35 3.05 -25.84
C PRO A 192 -0.81 3.29 -24.87
N TRP A 193 -0.69 2.79 -23.65
CA TRP A 193 -1.72 2.94 -22.62
C TRP A 193 -1.96 4.40 -22.22
N LEU A 194 -1.02 5.33 -22.46
CA LEU A 194 -1.25 6.75 -22.22
C LEU A 194 -2.44 7.30 -23.04
N ARG A 195 -2.74 6.68 -24.19
CA ARG A 195 -3.90 7.04 -25.02
C ARG A 195 -5.20 6.40 -24.54
N ASP A 196 -5.11 5.25 -23.88
CA ASP A 196 -6.22 4.52 -23.29
C ASP A 196 -5.86 4.02 -21.88
N PRO A 197 -5.90 4.92 -20.87
CA PRO A 197 -5.43 4.61 -19.52
C PRO A 197 -6.36 3.65 -18.78
N THR A 198 -7.52 3.32 -19.35
CA THR A 198 -8.53 2.47 -18.69
C THR A 198 -8.02 1.05 -18.45
N GLN A 199 -7.04 0.60 -19.25
CA GLN A 199 -6.43 -0.72 -19.19
C GLN A 199 -5.65 -0.98 -17.89
N HIS A 200 -5.14 0.08 -17.25
CA HIS A 200 -4.37 0.00 -16.00
C HIS A 200 -5.18 0.39 -14.76
N THR A 201 -6.51 0.42 -14.87
CA THR A 201 -7.38 0.84 -13.77
C THR A 201 -8.39 -0.25 -13.41
N ALA A 202 -8.40 -0.67 -12.14
CA ALA A 202 -9.40 -1.62 -11.62
C ALA A 202 -10.74 -0.95 -11.24
N ARG A 203 -10.83 0.38 -11.36
CA ARG A 203 -11.98 1.21 -10.96
C ARG A 203 -12.78 1.65 -12.18
N ASN A 204 -13.98 2.20 -11.96
CA ASN A 204 -14.76 2.81 -13.03
C ASN A 204 -13.93 3.92 -13.72
N ALA A 205 -13.53 3.64 -14.97
CA ALA A 205 -12.68 4.50 -15.78
C ALA A 205 -13.13 5.97 -15.81
N ARG A 206 -14.45 6.23 -15.88
CA ARG A 206 -14.98 7.60 -15.91
C ARG A 206 -14.69 8.36 -14.61
N SER A 207 -14.83 7.70 -13.47
CA SER A 207 -14.54 8.31 -12.17
C SER A 207 -13.05 8.59 -12.01
N VAL A 208 -12.20 7.69 -12.50
CA VAL A 208 -10.74 7.86 -12.47
C VAL A 208 -10.34 9.07 -13.33
N GLN A 209 -10.81 9.13 -14.58
CA GLN A 209 -10.52 10.23 -15.49
C GLN A 209 -10.97 11.59 -14.93
N GLN A 210 -12.16 11.66 -14.35
CA GLN A 210 -12.65 12.92 -13.76
C GLN A 210 -11.75 13.39 -12.63
N THR A 211 -11.38 12.51 -11.70
CA THR A 211 -10.48 12.85 -10.58
C THR A 211 -9.12 13.33 -11.08
N LEU A 212 -8.59 12.73 -12.16
CA LEU A 212 -7.32 13.16 -12.74
C LEU A 212 -7.40 14.54 -13.39
N VAL A 213 -8.45 14.80 -14.16
CA VAL A 213 -8.66 16.12 -14.78
C VAL A 213 -8.81 17.19 -13.72
N GLU A 214 -9.60 16.94 -12.67
CA GLU A 214 -9.78 17.86 -11.55
C GLU A 214 -8.44 18.13 -10.84
N ALA A 215 -7.67 17.08 -10.53
CA ALA A 215 -6.37 17.22 -9.89
C ALA A 215 -5.38 18.02 -10.74
N VAL A 216 -5.28 17.72 -12.05
CA VAL A 216 -4.39 18.46 -12.95
C VAL A 216 -4.78 19.94 -13.02
N VAL A 217 -6.08 20.24 -13.12
CA VAL A 217 -6.56 21.63 -13.16
C VAL A 217 -6.30 22.38 -11.85
N GLU A 218 -6.36 21.71 -10.70
CA GLU A 218 -6.09 22.33 -9.40
C GLU A 218 -4.60 22.47 -9.08
N LEU A 219 -3.75 21.56 -9.58
CA LEU A 219 -2.32 21.52 -9.26
C LEU A 219 -1.46 22.39 -10.18
N TYR A 220 -1.86 22.58 -11.44
CA TYR A 220 -1.09 23.32 -12.44
C TYR A 220 -1.76 24.64 -12.80
N ASN A 221 -0.95 25.63 -13.14
CA ASN A 221 -1.44 26.95 -13.50
C ASN A 221 -2.01 26.98 -14.94
N PRO A 222 -2.81 28.01 -15.31
CA PRO A 222 -3.44 28.08 -16.63
C PRO A 222 -2.47 28.02 -17.82
N ALA A 223 -1.27 28.60 -17.71
CA ALA A 223 -0.28 28.57 -18.77
C ALA A 223 0.31 27.16 -18.96
N GLN A 224 0.60 26.45 -17.86
CA GLN A 224 1.08 25.06 -17.89
C GLN A 224 0.03 24.13 -18.52
N LEU A 225 -1.24 24.28 -18.12
CA LEU A 225 -2.36 23.52 -18.66
C LEU A 225 -2.53 23.74 -20.18
N ASP A 226 -2.40 24.98 -20.65
CA ASP A 226 -2.44 25.31 -22.08
C ASP A 226 -1.29 24.64 -22.84
N VAL A 227 -0.06 24.68 -22.29
CA VAL A 227 1.10 24.00 -22.89
C VAL A 227 0.87 22.49 -22.98
N PHE A 228 0.45 21.83 -21.91
CA PHE A 228 0.15 20.39 -21.91
C PHE A 228 -0.90 20.01 -22.96
N ALA A 229 -1.97 20.81 -23.07
CA ALA A 229 -3.03 20.58 -24.05
C ALA A 229 -2.50 20.71 -25.49
N ARG A 230 -1.69 21.75 -25.77
CA ARG A 230 -1.08 21.98 -27.09
C ARG A 230 -0.11 20.89 -27.48
N THR A 231 0.81 20.53 -26.60
CA THR A 231 1.78 19.46 -26.82
C THR A 231 1.06 18.16 -27.15
N SER A 232 0.02 17.82 -26.38
CA SER A 232 -0.79 16.61 -26.61
C SER A 232 -1.47 16.62 -27.99
N ALA A 233 -2.10 17.74 -28.36
CA ALA A 233 -2.77 17.88 -29.65
C ALA A 233 -1.80 17.79 -30.84
N LEU A 234 -0.65 18.47 -30.75
CA LEU A 234 0.38 18.48 -31.78
C LEU A 234 1.04 17.11 -31.94
N ALA A 235 1.32 16.41 -30.84
CA ALA A 235 1.90 15.07 -30.85
C ALA A 235 0.94 14.04 -31.48
N LEU A 236 -0.33 14.05 -31.10
CA LEU A 236 -1.34 13.15 -31.68
C LEU A 236 -1.54 13.41 -33.18
N GLU A 237 -1.57 14.67 -33.60
CA GLU A 237 -1.66 15.03 -35.01
C GLU A 237 -0.40 14.60 -35.80
N ARG A 238 0.78 14.69 -35.18
CA ARG A 238 2.03 14.21 -35.79
C ARG A 238 2.01 12.70 -35.99
N ILE A 239 1.61 11.95 -34.97
CA ILE A 239 1.50 10.49 -35.04
C ILE A 239 0.50 10.08 -36.13
N ARG A 240 -0.69 10.70 -36.16
CA ARG A 240 -1.71 10.41 -37.19
C ARG A 240 -1.18 10.62 -38.60
N ARG A 241 -0.40 11.69 -38.84
CA ARG A 241 0.20 11.97 -40.15
C ARG A 241 1.28 10.97 -40.54
N ASP A 242 2.11 10.55 -39.58
CA ASP A 242 3.14 9.55 -39.82
C ASP A 242 2.47 8.19 -40.17
N ASP A 243 1.42 7.79 -39.44
CA ASP A 243 0.65 6.57 -39.70
C ASP A 243 -0.05 6.59 -41.09
N GLU A 244 -0.53 7.76 -41.53
CA GLU A 244 -1.14 7.95 -42.87
C GLU A 244 -0.12 7.97 -44.01
N ALA A 245 1.15 8.27 -43.73
CA ALA A 245 2.21 8.30 -44.74
C ALA A 245 2.86 6.92 -44.94
N ASP A 246 2.79 6.04 -43.93
CA ASP A 246 3.37 4.70 -43.93
C ASP A 246 2.40 3.59 -44.37
N GLY A 247 1.10 3.90 -44.55
CA GLY A 247 0.03 2.97 -44.96
C GLY A 247 -0.35 3.03 -46.43
#